data_AF-A0A949DVA1-F1
#
_entry.id   AF-A0A949DVA1-F1
#
_cell.length_a   1.000
_cell.length_b   1.000
_cell.length_c   1.000
_cell.angle_alpha   90.00
_cell.angle_beta   90.00
_cell.angle_gamma   90.00
#
_symmetry.space_group_name_H-M   'P 1'
#
loop_
_entity.id
_entity.type
_entity.pdbx_description
1 polymer ?
#
loop_
_entity_poly.entity_id
_entity_poly.type
_entity_poly.pdbx_seq_one_letter_code
_entity_poly.pdbx_strand_id
1 'polypeptide(L)'
;MQKTNEIKASLKREYDLYSNAVAFYKKAVQELEEKYQLTTQTFLKRFETGQMGDEADYFDWYAFVKLLARWRKTRSAIRSAIQ
;
A
#
# COMPACT_ATOMS: atom_id res chain seq x y z
N MET A 1 -12.21 16.06 28.51
CA MET A 1 -10.77 16.02 28.18
C MET A 1 -10.21 14.60 28.04
N GLN A 2 -10.50 13.64 28.93
CA GLN A 2 -9.96 12.28 28.85
C GLN A 2 -10.32 11.51 27.56
N LYS A 3 -11.61 11.52 27.15
CA LYS A 3 -12.07 10.89 25.89
C LYS A 3 -11.33 11.41 24.65
N THR A 4 -10.96 12.70 24.63
CA THR A 4 -10.24 13.31 23.52
C THR A 4 -8.80 12.80 23.41
N ASN A 5 -8.14 12.55 24.55
CA ASN A 5 -6.78 11.99 24.57
C ASN A 5 -6.76 10.53 24.14
N GLU A 6 -7.77 9.75 24.53
CA GLU A 6 -7.93 8.35 24.10
C GLU A 6 -8.16 8.24 22.58
N ILE A 7 -8.98 9.13 22.01
CA ILE A 7 -9.21 9.20 20.56
C ILE A 7 -7.90 9.54 19.83
N LYS A 8 -7.16 10.56 20.27
CA LYS A 8 -5.87 10.93 19.66
C LYS A 8 -4.86 9.79 19.74
N ALA A 9 -4.77 9.11 20.88
CA ALA A 9 -3.88 7.96 21.05
C ALA A 9 -4.28 6.79 20.12
N SER A 10 -5.57 6.53 19.94
CA SER A 10 -6.07 5.50 19.02
C SER A 10 -5.73 5.82 17.56
N LEU A 11 -6.01 7.05 17.12
CA LEU A 11 -5.70 7.50 15.76
C LEU A 11 -4.20 7.44 15.49
N LYS A 12 -3.34 7.79 16.47
CA LYS A 12 -1.89 7.65 16.32
C LYS A 12 -1.46 6.19 16.12
N ARG A 13 -1.99 5.26 16.92
CA ARG A 13 -1.69 3.82 16.76
C ARG A 13 -2.10 3.31 15.40
N GLU A 14 -3.29 3.70 14.94
CA GLU A 14 -3.74 3.38 13.59
C GLU A 14 -2.78 3.96 12.55
N TYR A 15 -2.44 5.26 12.63
CA TYR A 15 -1.49 5.89 11.71
C TYR A 15 -0.16 5.13 11.63
N ASP A 16 0.38 4.68 12.76
CA ASP A 16 1.62 3.91 12.83
C ASP A 16 1.45 2.53 12.15
N LEU A 17 0.33 1.83 12.37
CA LEU A 17 -0.03 0.58 11.69
C LEU A 17 -0.10 0.76 10.17
N TYR A 18 -0.82 1.77 9.69
CA TYR A 18 -0.94 2.07 8.27
C TYR A 18 0.41 2.49 7.66
N SER A 19 1.27 3.16 8.43
CA SER A 19 2.63 3.53 7.99
C SER A 19 3.50 2.31 7.76
N ASN A 20 3.44 1.34 8.66
CA ASN A 20 4.16 0.07 8.53
C ASN A 20 3.66 -0.74 7.33
N ALA A 21 2.34 -0.82 7.14
CA ALA A 21 1.76 -1.48 5.96
C ALA A 21 2.22 -0.82 4.66
N VAL A 22 2.21 0.52 4.58
CA VAL A 22 2.71 1.25 3.40
C VAL A 22 4.19 0.97 3.15
N ALA A 23 5.02 0.91 4.19
CA ALA A 23 6.45 0.61 4.05
C ALA A 23 6.67 -0.82 3.52
N PHE A 24 5.96 -1.80 4.09
CA PHE A 24 6.01 -3.20 3.66
C PHE A 24 5.64 -3.35 2.19
N TYR A 25 4.45 -2.89 1.78
CA TYR A 25 4.00 -3.04 0.39
C TYR A 25 4.83 -2.23 -0.59
N LYS A 26 5.41 -1.08 -0.17
CA LYS A 26 6.35 -0.35 -1.03
C LYS A 26 7.60 -1.20 -1.30
N LYS A 27 8.17 -1.85 -0.28
CA LYS A 27 9.34 -2.72 -0.45
C LYS A 27 9.01 -3.93 -1.32
N ALA A 28 7.91 -4.62 -1.05
CA ALA A 28 7.48 -5.78 -1.83
C ALA A 28 7.27 -5.43 -3.32
N VAL A 29 6.65 -4.29 -3.61
CA VAL A 29 6.49 -3.80 -5.00
C VAL A 29 7.85 -3.50 -5.64
N GLN A 30 8.79 -2.89 -4.93
CA GLN A 30 10.14 -2.62 -5.45
C GLN A 30 10.91 -3.91 -5.76
N GLU A 31 10.80 -4.93 -4.90
CA GLU A 31 11.44 -6.24 -5.12
C GLU A 31 10.89 -6.93 -6.38
N LEU A 32 9.59 -6.78 -6.67
CA LEU A 32 8.97 -7.28 -7.90
C LEU A 32 9.40 -6.46 -9.13
N GLU A 33 9.49 -5.14 -9.02
CA GLU A 33 10.03 -4.27 -10.08
C GLU A 33 11.46 -4.67 -10.47
N GLU A 34 12.30 -4.96 -9.46
CA GLU A 34 13.67 -5.42 -9.66
C GLU A 34 13.74 -6.85 -10.22
N LYS A 35 12.95 -7.78 -9.67
CA LYS A 35 12.92 -9.18 -10.12
C LYS A 35 12.55 -9.30 -11.61
N TYR A 36 11.54 -8.55 -12.05
CA TYR A 36 11.02 -8.62 -13.41
C TYR A 36 11.58 -7.53 -14.35
N GLN A 37 12.44 -6.64 -13.84
CA GLN A 37 13.00 -5.51 -14.58
C GLN A 37 11.92 -4.67 -15.28
N LEU A 38 10.81 -4.45 -14.58
CA LEU A 38 9.60 -3.84 -15.12
C LEU A 38 9.03 -2.83 -14.13
N THR A 39 8.65 -1.64 -14.60
CA THR A 39 7.97 -0.68 -13.72
C THR A 39 6.55 -1.14 -13.39
N THR A 40 6.07 -0.84 -12.18
CA THR A 40 4.69 -1.15 -11.77
C THR A 40 3.65 -0.60 -12.75
N GLN A 41 3.87 0.59 -13.32
CA GLN A 41 2.96 1.18 -14.30
C GLN A 41 2.87 0.33 -15.57
N THR A 42 4.00 -0.15 -16.07
CA THR A 42 4.04 -1.00 -17.27
C THR A 42 3.46 -2.38 -16.97
N PHE A 43 3.80 -2.94 -15.80
CA PHE A 43 3.21 -4.17 -15.29
C PHE A 43 1.68 -4.11 -15.28
N LEU A 44 1.10 -3.12 -14.60
CA LEU A 44 -0.36 -2.96 -14.50
C LEU A 44 -1.02 -2.87 -15.87
N LYS A 45 -0.46 -2.05 -16.77
CA LYS A 45 -1.00 -1.89 -18.12
C LYS A 45 -1.05 -3.21 -18.86
N ARG A 46 0.01 -4.02 -18.80
CA ARG A 46 0.08 -5.32 -19.50
C ARG A 46 -0.78 -6.39 -18.81
N PHE A 47 -0.79 -6.42 -17.49
CA PHE A 47 -1.56 -7.39 -16.72
C PHE A 47 -3.06 -7.18 -16.91
N GLU A 48 -3.54 -5.93 -16.82
CA GLU A 48 -4.95 -5.58 -17.00
C GLU A 48 -5.44 -5.78 -18.45
N THR A 49 -4.54 -5.79 -19.45
CA THR A 49 -4.86 -6.09 -20.86
C THR A 49 -4.69 -7.56 -21.23
N GLY A 50 -4.35 -8.44 -20.27
CA GLY A 50 -4.13 -9.86 -20.52
C GLY A 50 -2.85 -10.17 -21.33
N GLN A 51 -1.88 -9.26 -21.32
CA GLN A 51 -0.59 -9.39 -22.02
C GLN A 51 0.52 -9.94 -21.11
N MET A 52 0.18 -10.39 -19.90
CA MET A 52 1.08 -11.05 -18.96
C MET A 52 0.64 -12.50 -18.79
N GLY A 53 1.55 -13.36 -18.33
CA GLY A 53 1.23 -14.74 -17.96
C GLY A 53 0.44 -14.84 -16.66
N ASP A 54 0.39 -16.05 -16.11
CA ASP A 54 -0.36 -16.45 -14.92
C ASP A 54 0.53 -16.76 -13.71
N GLU A 55 1.75 -16.23 -13.69
CA GLU A 55 2.67 -16.37 -12.58
C GLU A 55 2.05 -15.80 -11.29
N ALA A 56 2.12 -16.57 -10.20
CA ALA A 56 1.57 -16.18 -8.90
C ALA A 56 2.04 -14.78 -8.46
N ASP A 57 3.30 -14.47 -8.69
CA ASP A 57 3.91 -13.16 -8.45
C ASP A 57 3.16 -12.00 -9.12
N TYR A 58 2.56 -12.18 -10.30
CA TYR A 58 1.82 -11.11 -10.96
C TYR A 58 0.52 -10.79 -10.22
N PHE A 59 -0.18 -11.81 -9.72
CA PHE A 59 -1.36 -11.60 -8.90
C PHE A 59 -1.01 -10.92 -7.58
N ASP A 60 0.09 -11.34 -6.94
CA ASP A 60 0.60 -10.71 -5.73
C ASP A 60 1.01 -9.25 -5.99
N TRP A 61 1.74 -8.98 -7.07
CA TRP A 61 2.13 -7.62 -7.46
C TRP A 61 0.90 -6.74 -7.65
N TYR A 62 -0.08 -7.21 -8.42
CA TYR A 62 -1.33 -6.50 -8.64
C TYR A 62 -2.03 -6.19 -7.30
N ALA A 63 -2.18 -7.19 -6.44
CA ALA A 63 -2.80 -7.03 -5.13
C ALA A 63 -2.03 -6.02 -4.25
N PHE A 64 -0.70 -6.13 -4.19
CA PHE A 64 0.15 -5.25 -3.38
C PHE A 64 0.05 -3.79 -3.83
N VAL A 65 -0.02 -3.53 -5.14
CA VAL A 65 -0.17 -2.17 -5.66
C VAL A 65 -1.52 -1.58 -5.29
N LYS A 66 -2.61 -2.35 -5.41
CA LYS A 66 -3.95 -1.88 -5.00
C LYS A 66 -4.02 -1.67 -3.48
N LEU A 67 -3.45 -2.56 -2.68
CA LEU A 67 -3.35 -2.44 -1.23
C LEU A 67 -2.54 -1.21 -0.83
N LEU A 68 -1.36 -1.00 -1.42
CA LEU A 68 -0.52 0.16 -1.18
C LEU A 68 -1.25 1.48 -1.45
N ALA A 69 -2.02 1.56 -2.54
CA ALA A 69 -2.85 2.73 -2.85
C ALA A 69 -3.91 2.96 -1.76
N ARG A 70 -4.61 1.91 -1.33
CA ARG A 70 -5.62 1.97 -0.28
C ARG A 70 -5.03 2.41 1.06
N TRP A 71 -3.93 1.79 1.50
CA TRP A 71 -3.28 2.12 2.76
C TRP A 71 -2.73 3.56 2.76
N ARG A 72 -2.17 4.03 1.64
CA ARG A 72 -1.75 5.43 1.50
C ARG A 72 -2.92 6.41 1.66
N LYS A 73 -4.07 6.10 1.04
CA LYS A 73 -5.28 6.93 1.16
C LYS A 73 -5.76 6.99 2.62
N THR A 74 -5.88 5.84 3.29
CA THR A 74 -6.34 5.79 4.69
C THR A 74 -5.35 6.47 5.64
N ARG A 75 -4.04 6.21 5.48
CA ARG A 75 -2.99 6.89 6.25
C ARG A 75 -3.06 8.40 6.12
N SER A 76 -3.30 8.91 4.91
CA SER A 76 -3.44 10.35 4.66
C SER A 76 -4.65 10.92 5.40
N ALA A 77 -5.80 10.23 5.36
CA ALA A 77 -7.01 10.67 6.04
C ALA A 77 -6.82 10.71 7.57
N ILE A 78 -6.19 9.69 8.15
CA ILE A 78 -5.91 9.65 9.60
C ILE A 78 -4.93 10.76 9.99
N ARG A 79 -3.89 11.01 9.17
CA ARG A 79 -2.94 12.10 9.43
C ARG A 79 -3.65 13.44 9.52
N SER A 80 -4.55 13.71 8.59
CA SER A 80 -5.36 14.94 8.57
C SER A 80 -6.32 15.05 9.76
N ALA A 81 -6.72 13.94 10.39
CA ALA A 81 -7.58 13.93 11.58
C ALA A 81 -6.80 14.08 12.90
N ILE A 82 -5.49 13.86 12.89
CA ILE A 82 -4.60 14.04 14.06
C ILE A 82 -4.06 15.47 14.15
N GLN A 83 -3.82 16.12 13.00
CA GLN A 83 -3.40 17.52 12.89
C GLN A 83 -4.48 18.49 13.39
#